data_AF-A0A352FIR7-F1
#
_entry.id   AF-A0A352FIR7-F1
#
_cell.length_a   1.000
_cell.length_b   1.000
_cell.length_c   1.000
_cell.angle_alpha   90.00
_cell.angle_beta   90.00
_cell.angle_gamma   90.00
#
_symmetry.space_group_name_H-M   'P 1'
#
loop_
_entity.id
_entity.type
_entity.pdbx_description
1 polymer ?
#
loop_
_entity_poly.entity_id
_entity_poly.type
_entity_poly.pdbx_seq_one_letter_code
_entity_poly.pdbx_strand_id
1 'polypeptide(L)'
;MKQITRSIYVVAPAENVTVEIEATKVGSFVTLSLDGESLKPVAGVSPLTYRFAITAGSGFDQFGIISAHFPDSAPDDAKYQVFVTGDTGGRFTGSDIKKTDSSWSRSLEFRCV
;
A
#
# COMPACT_ATOMS: atom_id res chain seq x y z
N MET A 1 0.66 -10.84 -10.57
CA MET A 1 0.65 -9.36 -10.56
C MET A 1 1.73 -8.71 -11.45
N LYS A 2 1.42 -7.57 -12.08
CA LYS A 2 2.37 -6.68 -12.80
C LYS A 2 2.06 -5.19 -12.55
N GLN A 3 3.06 -4.34 -12.31
CA GLN A 3 2.86 -2.88 -12.22
C GLN A 3 2.73 -2.23 -13.61
N ILE A 4 1.73 -1.36 -13.77
CA ILE A 4 1.52 -0.51 -14.96
C ILE A 4 2.18 0.85 -14.74
N THR A 5 1.85 1.50 -13.62
CA THR A 5 2.41 2.78 -13.18
C THR A 5 2.66 2.72 -11.67
N ARG A 6 3.22 3.79 -11.08
CA ARG A 6 3.69 3.84 -9.68
C ARG A 6 2.69 3.24 -8.66
N SER A 7 1.38 3.33 -8.91
CA SER A 7 0.30 2.84 -8.05
C SER A 7 -0.77 1.97 -8.73
N ILE A 8 -0.59 1.59 -9.99
CA ILE A 8 -1.59 0.79 -10.73
C ILE A 8 -1.00 -0.59 -11.02
N TYR A 9 -1.69 -1.64 -10.59
CA TYR A 9 -1.24 -3.02 -10.66
C TYR A 9 -2.26 -3.88 -11.39
N VAL A 10 -1.80 -4.71 -12.31
CA VAL A 10 -2.56 -5.82 -12.89
C VAL A 10 -2.50 -7.00 -11.94
N VAL A 11 -3.64 -7.58 -11.61
CA VAL A 11 -3.80 -8.72 -10.70
C VAL A 11 -4.74 -9.76 -11.28
N ALA A 12 -4.61 -11.01 -10.84
CA ALA A 12 -5.59 -12.06 -11.16
C ALA A 12 -6.75 -12.07 -10.13
N PRO A 13 -7.94 -12.55 -10.51
CA PRO A 13 -9.04 -12.79 -9.56
C PRO A 13 -8.57 -13.68 -8.40
N ALA A 14 -8.94 -13.33 -7.17
CA ALA A 14 -8.53 -14.03 -5.94
C ALA A 14 -7.02 -14.06 -5.65
N GLU A 15 -6.19 -13.30 -6.37
CA GLU A 15 -4.76 -13.15 -6.06
C GLU A 15 -4.61 -12.50 -4.67
N ASN A 16 -3.75 -13.07 -3.80
CA ASN A 16 -3.40 -12.37 -2.57
C ASN A 16 -2.36 -11.30 -2.86
N VAL A 17 -2.61 -10.13 -2.26
CA VAL A 17 -1.72 -8.98 -2.29
C VAL A 17 -1.19 -8.74 -0.89
N THR A 18 0.11 -8.48 -0.83
CA THR A 18 0.82 -8.03 0.37
C THR A 18 1.29 -6.60 0.14
N VAL A 19 0.90 -5.70 1.06
CA VAL A 19 1.39 -4.32 1.11
C VAL A 19 2.24 -4.16 2.36
N GLU A 20 3.52 -3.86 2.20
CA GLU A 20 4.45 -3.62 3.30
C GLU A 20 4.85 -2.15 3.32
N ILE A 21 4.87 -1.57 4.53
CA ILE A 21 5.13 -0.15 4.73
C ILE A 21 6.23 0.01 5.77
N GLU A 22 7.38 0.47 5.31
CA GLU A 22 8.57 0.68 6.14
C GLU A 22 8.68 2.15 6.55
N ALA A 23 8.61 2.42 7.85
CA ALA A 23 8.76 3.76 8.41
C ALA A 23 10.24 4.09 8.62
N THR A 24 10.70 5.23 8.10
CA THR A 24 12.06 5.75 8.31
C THR A 24 12.00 7.08 9.05
N LYS A 25 12.67 7.16 10.20
CA LYS A 25 12.74 8.36 11.07
C LYS A 25 11.36 8.87 11.55
N VAL A 26 10.38 7.98 11.63
CA VAL A 26 9.03 8.25 12.16
C VAL A 26 8.47 6.96 12.75
N GLY A 27 7.52 7.08 13.69
CA GLY A 27 6.75 5.94 14.18
C GLY A 27 5.79 5.39 13.12
N SER A 28 5.15 4.25 13.39
CA SER A 28 4.21 3.62 12.47
C SER A 28 2.80 4.21 12.63
N PHE A 29 2.52 5.34 11.98
CA PHE A 29 1.20 5.99 11.98
C PHE A 29 0.54 5.88 10.59
N VAL A 30 0.23 4.66 10.18
CA VAL A 30 -0.29 4.38 8.83
C VAL A 30 -1.52 3.48 8.91
N THR A 31 -2.50 3.76 8.05
CA THR A 31 -3.67 2.91 7.79
C THR A 31 -3.75 2.58 6.31
N LEU A 32 -4.35 1.43 6.00
CA LEU A 32 -4.70 1.01 4.65
C LEU A 32 -6.19 0.65 4.64
N SER A 33 -6.91 1.19 3.67
CA SER A 33 -8.29 0.79 3.37
C SER A 33 -8.37 0.26 1.94
N LEU A 34 -9.32 -0.65 1.70
CA LEU A 34 -9.64 -1.24 0.40
C LEU A 34 -11.16 -1.16 0.20
N ASP A 35 -11.60 -0.56 -0.90
CA ASP A 35 -13.02 -0.29 -1.21
C ASP A 35 -13.80 0.39 -0.07
N GLY A 36 -13.13 1.26 0.69
CA GLY A 36 -13.70 1.97 1.83
C GLY A 36 -13.61 1.24 3.17
N GLU A 37 -13.25 -0.05 3.16
CA GLU A 37 -13.08 -0.84 4.39
C GLU A 37 -11.66 -0.76 4.92
N SER A 38 -11.50 -0.50 6.22
CA SER A 38 -10.18 -0.47 6.86
C SER A 38 -9.62 -1.87 7.05
N LEU A 39 -8.42 -2.11 6.53
CA LEU A 39 -7.73 -3.37 6.71
C LEU A 39 -6.98 -3.41 8.04
N LYS A 40 -6.93 -4.60 8.64
CA LYS A 40 -6.09 -4.87 9.82
C LYS A 40 -4.71 -5.33 9.36
N PRO A 41 -3.62 -4.80 9.94
CA PRO A 41 -2.29 -5.30 9.65
C PRO A 41 -2.10 -6.71 10.25
N VAL A 42 -1.13 -7.43 9.71
CA VAL A 42 -0.70 -8.72 10.23
C VAL A 42 -0.03 -8.50 11.59
N ALA A 43 -0.57 -9.11 12.64
CA ALA A 43 -0.08 -8.91 14.00
C ALA A 43 1.35 -9.43 14.19
N GLY A 44 2.19 -8.65 14.87
CA GLY A 44 3.55 -9.05 15.24
C GLY A 44 4.58 -9.03 14.08
N VAL A 45 4.22 -8.49 12.92
CA VAL A 45 5.11 -8.39 11.75
C VAL A 45 5.69 -6.98 11.63
N SER A 46 6.98 -6.90 11.30
CA SER A 46 7.70 -5.67 10.97
C SER A 46 8.50 -5.89 9.67
N PRO A 47 8.39 -5.03 8.65
CA PRO A 47 7.65 -3.75 8.60
C PRO A 47 6.12 -3.91 8.72
N LEU A 48 5.37 -2.81 8.77
CA LEU A 48 3.91 -2.84 8.87
C LEU A 48 3.35 -3.51 7.61
N THR A 49 2.72 -4.68 7.78
CA THR A 49 2.30 -5.53 6.66
C THR A 49 0.79 -5.72 6.66
N TYR A 50 0.17 -5.53 5.49
CA TYR A 50 -1.23 -5.87 5.21
C TYR A 50 -1.28 -6.98 4.18
N ARG A 51 -2.21 -7.92 4.35
CA ARG A 51 -2.47 -8.99 3.37
C ARG A 51 -3.97 -9.12 3.13
N PHE A 52 -4.36 -9.19 1.87
CA PHE A 52 -5.76 -9.31 1.45
C PHE A 52 -5.85 -10.02 0.09
N ALA A 53 -7.01 -10.60 -0.21
CA ALA A 53 -7.30 -11.18 -1.52
C ALA A 53 -8.05 -10.17 -2.39
N ILE A 54 -7.75 -10.14 -3.68
CA ILE A 54 -8.53 -9.37 -4.66
C ILE A 54 -9.88 -10.04 -4.85
N THR A 55 -10.95 -9.32 -4.54
CA THR A 55 -12.33 -9.83 -4.68
C THR A 55 -13.00 -9.39 -5.97
N ALA A 56 -12.44 -8.40 -6.67
CA ALA A 56 -12.92 -7.98 -7.98
C ALA A 56 -12.81 -9.13 -8.99
N GLY A 57 -13.86 -9.32 -9.81
CA GLY A 57 -13.82 -10.23 -10.95
C GLY A 57 -13.02 -9.66 -12.12
N SER A 58 -12.65 -10.49 -13.09
CA SER A 58 -11.97 -10.03 -14.31
C SER A 58 -12.78 -8.93 -15.01
N GLY A 59 -12.10 -7.85 -15.42
CA GLY A 59 -12.71 -6.66 -16.01
C GLY A 59 -13.18 -5.59 -15.02
N PHE A 60 -13.01 -5.82 -13.71
CA PHE A 60 -13.30 -4.84 -12.66
C PHE A 60 -12.03 -4.45 -11.90
N ASP A 61 -12.09 -3.29 -11.23
CA ASP A 61 -10.98 -2.75 -10.46
C ASP A 61 -11.30 -2.74 -8.96
N GLN A 62 -10.26 -2.84 -8.15
CA GLN A 62 -10.32 -2.65 -6.69
C GLN A 62 -9.44 -1.47 -6.28
N PHE A 63 -9.92 -0.65 -5.34
CA PHE A 63 -9.23 0.61 -4.99
C PHE A 63 -8.80 0.61 -3.54
N GLY A 64 -7.50 0.83 -3.32
CA GLY A 64 -6.90 1.00 -2.01
C GLY A 64 -6.47 2.44 -1.74
N ILE A 65 -6.44 2.84 -0.47
CA ILE A 65 -5.80 4.07 -0.04
C ILE A 65 -4.95 3.83 1.20
N ILE A 66 -3.68 4.18 1.10
CA ILE A 66 -2.78 4.32 2.25
C ILE A 66 -2.93 5.74 2.76
N SER A 67 -3.13 5.91 4.06
CA SER A 67 -3.09 7.21 4.73
C SER A 67 -2.08 7.17 5.86
N ALA A 68 -1.22 8.17 5.90
CA ALA A 68 -0.15 8.27 6.88
C ALA A 68 -0.22 9.60 7.63
N HIS A 69 0.39 9.61 8.82
CA HIS A 69 0.60 10.82 9.60
C HIS A 69 2.09 10.96 9.93
N PHE A 70 2.60 12.20 9.85
CA PHE A 70 3.88 12.58 10.43
C PHE A 70 3.61 13.53 11.59
N PRO A 71 4.04 13.19 12.82
CA PRO A 71 3.99 14.15 13.92
C PRO A 71 4.94 15.31 13.65
N ASP A 72 4.67 16.47 14.26
CA ASP A 72 5.49 17.68 14.09
C ASP A 72 6.97 17.47 14.44
N SER A 73 7.26 16.52 15.34
CA SER A 73 8.61 16.14 15.75
C SER A 73 9.39 15.29 14.74
N ALA A 74 8.72 14.72 13.73
CA ALA A 74 9.41 13.96 12.69
C ALA A 74 10.27 14.91 11.84
N PRO A 75 11.50 14.53 11.44
CA PRO A 75 12.33 15.37 10.57
C PRO A 75 11.77 15.41 9.14
N ASP A 76 12.14 16.42 8.35
CA ASP A 76 11.65 16.61 6.97
C ASP A 76 12.06 15.49 6.01
N ASP A 77 13.11 14.74 6.35
CA ASP A 77 13.53 13.56 5.60
C ASP A 77 12.86 12.25 6.06
N ALA A 78 11.89 12.32 6.98
CA ALA A 78 11.06 11.18 7.35
C ALA A 78 10.17 10.72 6.19
N LYS A 79 10.00 9.40 6.07
CA LYS A 79 9.21 8.78 5.00
C LYS A 79 8.61 7.43 5.40
N TYR A 80 7.58 7.03 4.67
CA TYR A 80 7.05 5.68 4.62
C TYR A 80 7.32 5.11 3.23
N GLN A 81 8.13 4.06 3.14
CA GLN A 81 8.37 3.35 1.88
C GLN A 81 7.32 2.27 1.68
N VAL A 82 6.71 2.23 0.50
CA VAL A 82 5.60 1.32 0.21
C VAL A 82 6.05 0.26 -0.79
N PHE A 83 5.84 -0.99 -0.41
CA PHE A 83 6.11 -2.17 -1.23
C PHE A 83 4.80 -2.93 -1.47
N VAL A 84 4.53 -3.28 -2.73
CA VAL A 84 3.33 -4.05 -3.11
C VAL A 84 3.77 -5.32 -3.82
N THR A 85 3.28 -6.47 -3.37
CA THR A 85 3.60 -7.79 -3.93
C THR A 85 2.32 -8.58 -4.13
N GLY A 86 2.17 -9.26 -5.27
CA GLY A 86 1.12 -10.26 -5.48
C GLY A 86 1.71 -11.65 -5.52
N ASP A 87 0.94 -12.66 -5.11
CA ASP A 87 1.39 -14.07 -5.06
C ASP A 87 1.95 -14.58 -6.41
N THR A 88 1.49 -14.04 -7.53
CA THR A 88 1.91 -14.45 -8.87
C THR A 88 2.85 -13.46 -9.56
N GLY A 89 3.28 -12.40 -8.85
CA GLY A 89 4.01 -11.28 -9.42
C GLY A 89 5.33 -10.94 -8.73
N GLY A 90 5.89 -9.81 -9.15
CA GLY A 90 7.07 -9.21 -8.52
C GLY A 90 6.75 -8.32 -7.33
N ARG A 91 7.79 -7.92 -6.60
CA ARG A 91 7.72 -6.84 -5.61
C ARG A 91 7.88 -5.49 -6.30
N PHE A 92 6.94 -4.59 -6.09
CA PHE A 92 6.93 -3.25 -6.68
C PHE A 92 7.19 -2.18 -5.63
N THR A 93 7.85 -1.12 -6.04
CA THR A 93 8.15 0.05 -5.21
C THR A 93 7.68 1.32 -5.90
N GLY A 94 7.74 2.43 -5.17
CA GLY A 94 7.63 3.75 -5.75
C GLY A 94 6.60 4.61 -5.05
N SER A 95 5.52 4.07 -4.50
CA SER A 95 4.46 4.86 -3.87
C SER A 95 4.80 5.33 -2.46
N ASP A 96 6.04 5.71 -2.24
CA ASP A 96 6.54 6.25 -0.97
C ASP A 96 5.79 7.54 -0.60
N ILE A 97 5.62 7.74 0.70
CA ILE A 97 5.03 8.93 1.31
C ILE A 97 6.12 9.65 2.09
N LYS A 98 6.44 10.88 1.71
CA LYS A 98 7.44 11.71 2.38
C LYS A 98 6.74 12.77 3.21
N LYS A 99 7.36 13.18 4.33
CA LYS A 99 6.82 14.25 5.17
C LYS A 99 6.58 15.55 4.39
N THR A 100 7.45 15.87 3.44
CA THR A 100 7.38 17.08 2.61
C THR A 100 6.34 17.02 1.48
N ASP A 101 5.66 15.89 1.28
CA ASP A 101 4.65 15.80 0.22
C ASP A 101 3.42 16.63 0.59
N SER A 102 2.77 17.22 -0.42
CA SER A 102 1.54 18.00 -0.25
C SER A 102 0.35 17.16 0.24
N SER A 103 0.47 15.83 0.18
CA SER A 103 -0.51 14.87 0.69
C SER A 103 0.19 13.63 1.21
N TRP A 104 -0.21 13.18 2.40
CA TRP A 104 0.28 11.97 3.05
C TRP A 104 -0.59 10.74 2.77
N SER A 105 -1.31 10.76 1.64
CA SER A 105 -2.11 9.62 1.18
C SER A 105 -1.62 9.12 -0.18
N ARG A 106 -1.81 7.82 -0.43
CA ARG A 106 -1.49 7.17 -1.71
C ARG A 106 -2.61 6.23 -2.12
N SER A 107 -3.18 6.48 -3.29
CA SER A 107 -4.08 5.54 -3.94
C SER A 107 -3.30 4.35 -4.48
N LEU A 108 -3.92 3.18 -4.41
CA LEU A 108 -3.50 1.94 -5.06
C LEU A 108 -4.69 1.48 -5.92
N GLU A 109 -4.43 1.08 -7.15
CA GLU A 109 -5.45 0.57 -8.07
C GLU A 109 -5.05 -0.83 -8.51
N PHE A 110 -5.95 -1.79 -8.34
CA PHE A 110 -5.76 -3.18 -8.73
C PHE A 110 -6.72 -3.51 -9.87
N ARG A 111 -6.19 -3.59 -11.09
CA ARG A 111 -6.94 -3.95 -12.29
C ARG A 111 -6.98 -5.45 -12.45
N CYS A 112 -8.16 -6.04 -12.32
CA CYS A 112 -8.33 -7.47 -12.39
C CYS A 112 -8.45 -7.92 -13.85
N VAL A 113 -7.52 -8.74 -14.32
CA VAL A 113 -7.52 -9.30 -15.69
C VAL A 113 -7.63 -10.82 -15.67
#